data_AF-A0A197SJN8-F1
#
_entry.id   AF-A0A197SJN8-F1
#
_cell.length_a   1.000
_cell.length_b   1.000
_cell.length_c   1.000
_cell.angle_alpha   90.00
_cell.angle_beta   90.00
_cell.angle_gamma   90.00
#
_symmetry.space_group_name_H-M   'P 1'
#
loop_
_entity.id
_entity.type
_entity.pdbx_description
1 polymer ?
#
loop_
_entity_poly.entity_id
_entity_poly.type
_entity_poly.pdbx_seq_one_letter_code
_entity_poly.pdbx_strand_id
1 'polypeptide(L)'
;MTDGFSDPGPAAAGPLGDIAARVDDLARKLGMSQAEVFDVHQLSDASGVPADVVQALLDGRAAGEPDVQARFLQRFAALRRSRLKPNGRPYTQQEIADGAGMSRQQAGALINGDRRPTMEHCDAIQRFFKVHAGYLTAEDSEALADALLRTEQELLHAFAAREHDRERELDALAPAGEDPLERLLQDHGVRGIAWRAAQLPTDKHRDKVTEWLDMLLESVKRVDP
;
A
#
# COMPACT_ATOMS: atom_id res chain seq x y z
N MET A 1 -8.91 -20.35 46.90
CA MET A 1 -8.12 -19.10 47.00
C MET A 1 -6.86 -19.34 46.17
N THR A 2 -6.59 -18.71 45.05
CA THR A 2 -7.25 -17.69 44.22
C THR A 2 -6.62 -17.85 42.85
N ASP A 3 -7.40 -17.52 41.83
CA ASP A 3 -7.10 -17.61 40.40
C ASP A 3 -5.67 -17.24 40.04
N GLY A 4 -5.00 -18.14 39.31
CA GLY A 4 -3.86 -17.79 38.50
C GLY A 4 -4.39 -16.91 37.38
N PHE A 5 -4.24 -15.59 37.53
CA PHE A 5 -4.60 -14.58 36.57
C PHE A 5 -4.08 -14.98 35.18
N SER A 6 -4.98 -15.51 34.34
CA SER A 6 -4.91 -15.29 32.92
C SER A 6 -5.10 -13.80 32.71
N ASP A 7 -4.00 -13.09 32.59
CA ASP A 7 -3.98 -11.76 32.04
C ASP A 7 -4.04 -11.92 30.50
N PRO A 8 -5.15 -11.60 29.82
CA PRO A 8 -5.12 -11.46 28.39
C PRO A 8 -4.39 -10.14 28.13
N GLY A 9 -3.06 -10.19 28.04
CA GLY A 9 -2.27 -9.02 27.71
C GLY A 9 -2.81 -8.36 26.43
N PRO A 10 -2.84 -7.02 26.34
CA PRO A 10 -3.31 -6.29 25.17
C PRO A 10 -2.26 -6.38 24.05
N ALA A 11 -2.11 -7.55 23.42
CA ALA A 11 -0.99 -7.84 22.53
C ALA A 11 -1.40 -8.60 21.25
N ALA A 12 -2.58 -8.30 20.70
CA ALA A 12 -2.97 -8.75 19.36
C ALA A 12 -3.64 -7.65 18.52
N ALA A 13 -3.79 -6.42 19.04
CA ALA A 13 -3.94 -5.23 18.19
C ALA A 13 -2.54 -4.79 17.76
N GLY A 14 -1.85 -5.63 17.00
CA GLY A 14 -0.53 -5.30 16.46
C GLY A 14 -0.63 -4.21 15.36
N PRO A 15 0.50 -3.84 14.74
CA PRO A 15 0.55 -2.88 13.63
C PRO A 15 -0.51 -3.14 12.52
N LEU A 16 -0.85 -4.43 12.29
CA LEU A 16 -1.91 -4.85 11.37
C LEU A 16 -3.28 -4.27 11.73
N GLY A 17 -3.66 -4.33 13.01
CA GLY A 17 -4.95 -3.83 13.50
C GLY A 17 -5.07 -2.31 13.35
N ASP A 18 -3.98 -1.59 13.61
CA ASP A 18 -3.93 -0.13 13.42
C ASP A 18 -4.07 0.25 11.94
N ILE A 19 -3.41 -0.48 11.04
CA ILE A 19 -3.53 -0.26 9.59
C ILE A 19 -4.98 -0.57 9.14
N ALA A 20 -5.55 -1.70 9.57
CA ALA A 20 -6.92 -2.05 9.24
C ALA A 20 -7.92 -1.00 9.73
N ALA A 21 -7.75 -0.45 10.93
CA ALA A 21 -8.62 0.62 11.43
C ALA A 21 -8.54 1.90 10.58
N ARG A 22 -7.33 2.28 10.11
CA ARG A 22 -7.17 3.45 9.22
C ARG A 22 -7.78 3.22 7.84
N VAL A 23 -7.59 2.02 7.28
CA VAL A 23 -8.19 1.61 6.00
C VAL A 23 -9.71 1.64 6.09
N ASP A 24 -10.30 1.11 7.17
CA ASP A 24 -11.74 1.15 7.41
C ASP A 24 -12.27 2.59 7.53
N ASP A 25 -11.55 3.46 8.24
CA ASP A 25 -11.93 4.87 8.36
C ASP A 25 -11.93 5.61 7.01
N LEU A 26 -10.89 5.40 6.19
CA LEU A 26 -10.81 5.97 4.84
C LEU A 26 -11.89 5.41 3.91
N ALA A 27 -12.15 4.11 3.97
CA ALA A 27 -13.21 3.46 3.21
C ALA A 27 -14.57 4.08 3.53
N ARG A 28 -14.89 4.25 4.82
CA ARG A 28 -16.13 4.91 5.27
C ARG A 28 -16.25 6.34 4.74
N LYS A 29 -15.17 7.12 4.78
CA LYS A 29 -15.14 8.50 4.25
C LYS A 29 -15.40 8.55 2.75
N LEU A 30 -14.97 7.52 2.01
CA LEU A 30 -15.22 7.37 0.59
C LEU A 30 -16.61 6.78 0.26
N GLY A 31 -17.34 6.27 1.26
CA GLY A 31 -18.62 5.60 1.09
C GLY A 31 -18.49 4.16 0.59
N MET A 32 -17.32 3.54 0.74
CA MET A 32 -17.08 2.13 0.42
C MET A 32 -17.47 1.25 1.61
N SER A 33 -17.98 0.05 1.32
CA SER A 33 -18.30 -0.92 2.37
C SER A 33 -17.05 -1.67 2.85
N GLN A 34 -17.07 -2.10 4.11
CA GLN A 34 -16.01 -2.91 4.68
C GLN A 34 -15.80 -4.22 3.89
N ALA A 35 -16.87 -4.82 3.36
CA ALA A 35 -16.81 -6.03 2.56
C ALA A 35 -16.08 -5.83 1.23
N GLU A 36 -16.11 -4.63 0.65
CA GLU A 36 -15.38 -4.31 -0.57
C GLU A 36 -13.89 -4.12 -0.31
N VAL A 37 -13.52 -3.51 0.82
CA VAL A 37 -12.13 -3.15 1.13
C VAL A 37 -11.37 -4.29 1.82
N PHE A 38 -12.06 -5.08 2.64
CA PHE A 38 -11.52 -6.27 3.32
C PHE A 38 -11.97 -7.56 2.65
N ASP A 39 -12.14 -7.56 1.33
CA ASP A 39 -12.38 -8.78 0.57
C ASP A 39 -11.19 -9.73 0.75
N VAL A 40 -11.44 -10.84 1.44
CA VAL A 40 -10.44 -11.85 1.82
C VAL A 40 -9.75 -12.44 0.59
N HIS A 41 -10.47 -12.65 -0.51
CA HIS A 41 -9.88 -13.21 -1.73
C HIS A 41 -8.97 -12.20 -2.42
N GLN A 42 -9.38 -10.94 -2.49
CA GLN A 42 -8.53 -9.88 -3.05
C GLN A 42 -7.27 -9.65 -2.21
N LEU A 43 -7.40 -9.64 -0.88
CA LEU A 43 -6.27 -9.54 0.04
C LEU A 43 -5.35 -10.75 -0.06
N SER A 44 -5.90 -11.95 -0.22
CA SER A 44 -5.14 -13.18 -0.46
C SER A 44 -4.33 -13.09 -1.75
N ASP A 45 -4.94 -12.63 -2.84
CA ASP A 45 -4.25 -12.45 -4.14
C ASP A 45 -3.21 -11.32 -4.12
N ALA A 46 -3.42 -10.28 -3.32
CA ALA A 46 -2.53 -9.13 -3.23
C ALA A 46 -1.30 -9.40 -2.34
N SER A 47 -1.48 -10.16 -1.25
CA SER A 47 -0.44 -10.49 -0.27
C SER A 47 0.25 -11.83 -0.55
N GLY A 48 -0.42 -12.74 -1.25
CA GLY A 48 -0.02 -14.14 -1.41
C GLY A 48 -0.35 -15.02 -0.20
N VAL A 49 -0.92 -14.46 0.85
CA VAL A 49 -1.31 -15.18 2.08
C VAL A 49 -2.61 -15.94 1.82
N PRO A 50 -2.75 -17.18 2.31
CA PRO A 50 -3.99 -17.97 2.16
C PRO A 50 -5.22 -17.27 2.73
N ALA A 51 -6.37 -17.41 2.07
CA ALA A 51 -7.62 -16.76 2.48
C ALA A 51 -8.03 -17.05 3.94
N ASP A 52 -7.86 -18.30 4.39
CA ASP A 52 -8.14 -18.70 5.78
C ASP A 52 -7.19 -18.05 6.79
N VAL A 53 -5.92 -17.91 6.42
CA VAL A 53 -4.91 -17.20 7.23
C VAL A 53 -5.21 -15.69 7.24
N VAL A 54 -5.57 -15.09 6.10
CA VAL A 54 -5.98 -13.69 6.02
C VAL A 54 -7.16 -13.42 6.94
N GLN A 55 -8.22 -14.24 6.88
CA GLN A 55 -9.36 -14.10 7.77
C GLN A 55 -8.94 -14.20 9.24
N ALA A 56 -8.11 -15.18 9.60
CA ALA A 56 -7.63 -15.34 10.97
C ALA A 56 -6.83 -14.12 11.46
N LEU A 57 -5.95 -13.58 10.63
CA LEU A 57 -5.15 -12.41 10.96
C LEU A 57 -6.02 -11.15 11.10
N LEU A 58 -7.02 -10.96 10.23
CA LEU A 58 -7.99 -9.87 10.34
C LEU A 58 -8.86 -9.98 11.60
N ASP A 59 -9.17 -11.21 12.04
CA ASP A 59 -9.85 -11.47 13.32
C ASP A 59 -8.93 -11.27 14.55
N GLY A 60 -7.66 -10.86 14.34
CA GLY A 60 -6.67 -10.70 15.41
C GLY A 60 -6.11 -12.01 15.97
N ARG A 61 -6.31 -13.13 15.27
CA ARG A 61 -5.78 -14.44 15.67
C ARG A 61 -4.42 -14.68 15.04
N ALA A 62 -3.48 -15.22 15.81
CA ALA A 62 -2.20 -15.67 15.26
C ALA A 62 -2.44 -16.82 14.25
N ALA A 63 -1.95 -16.65 13.03
CA ALA A 63 -2.04 -17.64 11.97
C ALA A 63 -0.89 -17.46 10.98
N GLY A 64 -0.61 -18.50 10.21
CA GLY A 64 0.42 -18.50 9.18
C GLY A 64 1.29 -19.76 9.20
N GLU A 65 2.05 -19.95 8.13
CA GLU A 65 2.95 -21.09 7.98
C GLU A 65 4.34 -20.74 8.54
N PRO A 66 4.82 -21.40 9.61
CA PRO A 66 6.12 -21.11 10.20
C PRO A 66 7.33 -21.60 9.37
N ASP A 67 7.17 -22.63 8.54
CA ASP A 67 8.26 -23.08 7.68
C ASP A 67 8.38 -22.22 6.42
N VAL A 68 9.53 -21.56 6.29
CA VAL A 68 9.85 -20.68 5.15
C VAL A 68 9.69 -21.39 3.80
N GLN A 69 10.06 -22.69 3.71
CA GLN A 69 9.92 -23.45 2.47
C GLN A 69 8.45 -23.72 2.14
N ALA A 70 7.67 -24.21 3.10
CA ALA A 70 6.24 -24.45 2.93
C ALA A 70 5.50 -23.16 2.54
N ARG A 71 5.81 -22.04 3.22
CA ARG A 71 5.24 -20.73 2.89
C ARG A 71 5.60 -20.29 1.47
N PHE A 72 6.86 -20.39 1.08
CA PHE A 72 7.28 -20.08 -0.29
C PHE A 72 6.48 -20.88 -1.31
N LEU A 73 6.34 -22.20 -1.12
CA LEU A 73 5.60 -23.06 -2.06
C LEU A 73 4.13 -22.69 -2.13
N GLN A 74 3.50 -22.41 -1.00
CA GLN A 74 2.11 -21.96 -0.92
C GLN A 74 1.91 -20.65 -1.67
N ARG A 75 2.76 -19.64 -1.41
CA ARG A 75 2.68 -18.33 -2.06
C ARG A 75 3.01 -18.40 -3.55
N PHE A 76 3.98 -19.22 -3.94
CA PHE A 76 4.33 -19.39 -5.34
C PHE A 76 3.23 -20.12 -6.11
N ALA A 77 2.56 -21.10 -5.50
CA ALA A 77 1.39 -21.74 -6.08
C ALA A 77 0.21 -20.76 -6.21
N ALA A 78 -0.05 -19.94 -5.19
CA ALA A 78 -1.07 -18.89 -5.24
C ALA A 78 -0.78 -17.88 -6.37
N LEU A 79 0.46 -17.40 -6.45
CA LEU A 79 0.91 -16.47 -7.48
C LEU A 79 0.69 -17.01 -8.90
N ARG A 80 1.04 -18.28 -9.13
CA ARG A 80 0.84 -18.93 -10.43
C ARG A 80 -0.63 -19.16 -10.79
N ARG A 81 -1.52 -19.21 -9.80
CA ARG A 81 -2.97 -19.34 -9.99
C ARG A 81 -3.63 -17.99 -10.29
N SER A 82 -3.21 -16.93 -9.59
CA SER A 82 -3.82 -15.59 -9.70
C SER A 82 -3.21 -14.74 -10.82
N ARG A 83 -1.97 -14.98 -11.22
CA ARG A 83 -1.28 -14.25 -12.30
C ARG A 83 -1.18 -15.12 -13.55
N LEU A 84 -2.27 -15.13 -14.30
CA LEU A 84 -2.39 -15.85 -15.56
C LEU A 84 -1.95 -14.96 -16.74
N LYS A 85 -1.64 -15.60 -17.86
CA LYS A 85 -1.39 -14.91 -19.13
C LYS A 85 -2.67 -14.21 -19.61
N PRO A 86 -2.57 -13.25 -20.55
CA PRO A 86 -3.74 -12.61 -21.15
C PRO A 86 -4.76 -13.58 -21.78
N ASN A 87 -4.30 -14.77 -22.17
CA ASN A 87 -5.16 -15.84 -22.69
C ASN A 87 -5.78 -16.74 -21.60
N GLY A 88 -5.65 -16.36 -20.32
CA GLY A 88 -6.16 -17.11 -19.17
C GLY A 88 -5.40 -18.39 -18.83
N ARG A 89 -4.28 -18.70 -19.51
CA ARG A 89 -3.48 -19.90 -19.21
C ARG A 89 -2.39 -19.60 -18.18
N PRO A 90 -2.02 -20.58 -17.32
CA PRO A 90 -0.88 -20.42 -16.43
C PRO A 90 0.42 -20.32 -17.22
N TYR A 91 1.41 -19.66 -16.61
CA TYR A 91 2.78 -19.65 -17.13
C TYR A 91 3.41 -21.04 -16.99
N THR A 92 4.09 -21.46 -18.05
CA THR A 92 4.86 -22.70 -18.08
C THR A 92 6.17 -22.54 -17.33
N GLN A 93 6.80 -23.67 -16.97
CA GLN A 93 8.14 -23.65 -16.34
C GLN A 93 9.18 -22.92 -17.20
N GLN A 94 9.11 -23.09 -18.52
CA GLN A 94 10.02 -22.42 -19.44
C GLN A 94 9.80 -20.91 -19.45
N GLU A 95 8.54 -20.45 -19.55
CA GLU A 95 8.22 -19.02 -19.53
C GLU A 95 8.67 -18.35 -18.22
N ILE A 96 8.48 -19.02 -17.08
CA ILE A 96 8.95 -18.52 -15.77
C ILE A 96 10.48 -18.47 -15.74
N ALA A 97 11.14 -19.53 -16.22
CA ALA A 97 12.59 -19.60 -16.26
C ALA A 97 13.22 -18.48 -17.11
N ASP A 98 12.70 -18.30 -18.33
CA ASP A 98 13.16 -17.26 -19.25
C ASP A 98 12.94 -15.86 -18.67
N GLY A 99 11.76 -15.61 -18.11
CA GLY A 99 11.42 -14.32 -17.53
C GLY A 99 12.10 -14.00 -16.20
N ALA A 100 12.49 -15.02 -15.44
CA ALA A 100 13.23 -14.88 -14.18
C ALA A 100 14.74 -15.07 -14.35
N GLY A 101 15.25 -15.27 -15.58
CA GLY A 101 16.69 -15.39 -15.85
C GLY A 101 17.34 -16.63 -15.22
N MET A 102 16.63 -17.75 -15.13
CA MET A 102 17.14 -19.02 -14.58
C MET A 102 16.91 -20.19 -15.53
N SER A 103 17.48 -21.37 -15.23
CA SER A 103 17.25 -22.55 -16.07
C SER A 103 15.84 -23.15 -15.85
N ARG A 104 15.29 -23.80 -16.88
CA ARG A 104 14.01 -24.52 -16.78
C ARG A 104 14.02 -25.56 -15.66
N GLN A 105 15.14 -26.25 -15.46
CA GLN A 105 15.29 -27.25 -14.39
C GLN A 105 15.24 -26.59 -13.00
N GLN A 106 15.84 -25.40 -12.85
CA GLN A 106 15.74 -24.63 -11.60
C GLN A 106 14.30 -24.21 -11.32
N ALA A 107 13.59 -23.67 -12.31
CA ALA A 107 12.19 -23.30 -12.17
C ALA A 107 11.32 -24.52 -11.80
N GLY A 108 11.55 -25.67 -12.43
CA GLY A 108 10.88 -26.93 -12.10
C GLY A 108 11.14 -27.38 -10.65
N ALA A 109 12.39 -27.37 -10.21
CA ALA A 109 12.77 -27.75 -8.85
C ALA A 109 12.16 -26.84 -7.78
N LEU A 110 12.05 -25.53 -8.05
CA LEU A 110 11.37 -24.58 -7.16
C LEU A 110 9.86 -24.83 -7.12
N ILE A 111 9.24 -25.12 -8.27
CA ILE A 111 7.80 -25.41 -8.37
C ILE A 111 7.41 -26.67 -7.61
N ASN A 112 8.24 -27.72 -7.70
CA ASN A 112 7.96 -29.01 -7.05
C ASN A 112 8.37 -29.05 -5.58
N GLY A 113 9.13 -28.06 -5.11
CA GLY A 113 9.70 -28.06 -3.76
C GLY A 113 10.96 -28.91 -3.59
N ASP A 114 11.52 -29.43 -4.68
CA ASP A 114 12.79 -30.18 -4.69
C ASP A 114 14.00 -29.29 -4.33
N ARG A 115 13.82 -27.97 -4.37
CA ARG A 115 14.85 -26.98 -4.05
C ARG A 115 14.32 -25.89 -3.13
N ARG A 116 15.15 -25.48 -2.15
CA ARG A 116 14.91 -24.26 -1.37
C ARG A 116 15.24 -23.00 -2.18
N PRO A 117 14.35 -21.98 -2.20
CA PRO A 117 14.60 -20.74 -2.89
C PRO A 117 15.74 -19.98 -2.20
N THR A 118 16.49 -19.23 -3.01
CA THR A 118 17.44 -18.24 -2.50
C THR A 118 16.76 -16.88 -2.61
N MET A 119 17.30 -15.85 -1.95
CA MET A 119 16.77 -14.50 -2.07
C MET A 119 16.75 -14.02 -3.53
N GLU A 120 17.77 -14.37 -4.31
CA GLU A 120 17.85 -14.07 -5.74
C GLU A 120 16.73 -14.74 -6.55
N HIS A 121 16.41 -16.01 -6.26
CA HIS A 121 15.27 -16.67 -6.92
C HIS A 121 13.95 -15.96 -6.59
N CYS A 122 13.72 -15.63 -5.32
CA CYS A 122 12.52 -14.92 -4.90
C CYS A 122 12.38 -13.57 -5.61
N ASP A 123 13.44 -12.79 -5.61
CA ASP A 123 13.51 -11.48 -6.25
C ASP A 123 13.26 -11.57 -7.77
N ALA A 124 13.90 -12.51 -8.46
CA ALA A 124 13.70 -12.72 -9.89
C ALA A 124 12.26 -13.15 -10.23
N ILE A 125 11.66 -14.04 -9.45
CA ILE A 125 10.27 -14.48 -9.64
C ILE A 125 9.30 -13.32 -9.37
N GLN A 126 9.53 -12.52 -8.32
CA GLN A 126 8.68 -11.36 -8.00
C GLN A 126 8.70 -10.32 -9.13
N ARG A 127 9.88 -10.04 -9.70
CA ARG A 127 9.99 -9.14 -10.87
C ARG A 127 9.27 -9.69 -12.09
N PHE A 128 9.42 -10.99 -12.38
CA PHE A 128 8.74 -11.62 -13.50
C PHE A 128 7.21 -11.49 -13.41
N PHE A 129 6.63 -11.78 -12.23
CA PHE A 129 5.18 -11.65 -11.98
C PHE A 129 4.72 -10.22 -11.66
N LYS A 130 5.65 -9.25 -11.60
CA LYS A 130 5.40 -7.85 -11.25
C LYS A 130 4.67 -7.69 -9.91
N VAL A 131 5.05 -8.50 -8.92
CA VAL A 131 4.57 -8.37 -7.55
C VAL A 131 5.59 -7.63 -6.68
N HIS A 132 5.11 -7.12 -5.55
CA HIS A 132 5.92 -6.36 -4.61
C HIS A 132 7.07 -7.21 -4.03
N ALA A 133 8.15 -6.52 -3.65
CA ALA A 133 9.22 -7.13 -2.88
C ALA A 133 8.67 -7.58 -1.52
N GLY A 134 8.89 -8.84 -1.14
CA GLY A 134 8.34 -9.42 0.08
C GLY A 134 7.21 -10.41 -0.16
N TYR A 135 6.57 -10.39 -1.33
CA TYR A 135 5.47 -11.31 -1.65
C TYR A 135 5.85 -12.78 -1.36
N LEU A 136 7.06 -13.22 -1.71
CA LEU A 136 7.50 -14.61 -1.50
C LEU A 136 8.26 -14.85 -0.19
N THR A 137 8.68 -13.80 0.51
CA THR A 137 9.68 -13.91 1.59
C THR A 137 9.22 -13.38 2.94
N ALA A 138 8.24 -12.47 2.97
CA ALA A 138 7.76 -11.88 4.21
C ALA A 138 7.02 -12.91 5.08
N GLU A 139 6.87 -12.62 6.37
CA GLU A 139 5.92 -13.33 7.24
C GLU A 139 4.48 -13.12 6.77
N ASP A 140 3.55 -13.99 7.15
CA ASP A 140 2.14 -13.89 6.68
C ASP A 140 1.46 -12.62 7.22
N SER A 141 1.72 -12.26 8.49
CA SER A 141 1.25 -11.01 9.08
C SER A 141 1.85 -9.77 8.41
N GLU A 142 3.13 -9.82 8.04
CA GLU A 142 3.82 -8.71 7.38
C GLU A 142 3.34 -8.53 5.94
N ALA A 143 3.22 -9.62 5.18
CA ALA A 143 2.73 -9.57 3.80
C ALA A 143 1.30 -9.02 3.71
N LEU A 144 0.44 -9.38 4.68
CA LEU A 144 -0.91 -8.83 4.77
C LEU A 144 -0.89 -7.35 5.17
N ALA A 145 -0.05 -6.96 6.13
CA ALA A 145 0.11 -5.56 6.52
C ALA A 145 0.58 -4.69 5.35
N ASP A 146 1.55 -5.17 4.57
CA ASP A 146 2.05 -4.48 3.39
C ASP A 146 0.98 -4.36 2.29
N ALA A 147 0.12 -5.36 2.14
CA ALA A 147 -1.02 -5.30 1.23
C ALA A 147 -2.02 -4.22 1.68
N LEU A 148 -2.38 -4.20 2.97
CA LEU A 148 -3.27 -3.20 3.53
C LEU A 148 -2.69 -1.79 3.47
N LEU A 149 -1.37 -1.61 3.65
CA LEU A 149 -0.71 -0.32 3.48
C LEU A 149 -0.82 0.20 2.05
N ARG A 150 -0.71 -0.67 1.04
CA ARG A 150 -0.93 -0.26 -0.36
C ARG A 150 -2.38 0.14 -0.60
N THR A 151 -3.34 -0.62 -0.06
CA THR A 151 -4.76 -0.26 -0.08
C THR A 151 -5.01 1.08 0.62
N GLU A 152 -4.36 1.33 1.76
CA GLU A 152 -4.42 2.61 2.47
C GLU A 152 -3.97 3.77 1.56
N GLN A 153 -2.83 3.62 0.87
CA GLN A 153 -2.33 4.63 -0.05
C GLN A 153 -3.29 4.87 -1.23
N GLU A 154 -3.83 3.81 -1.82
CA GLU A 154 -4.82 3.92 -2.91
C GLU A 154 -6.07 4.68 -2.46
N LEU A 155 -6.58 4.39 -1.27
CA LEU A 155 -7.74 5.09 -0.68
C LEU A 155 -7.40 6.55 -0.36
N LEU A 156 -6.21 6.85 0.16
CA LEU A 156 -5.76 8.22 0.40
C LEU A 156 -5.72 9.03 -0.90
N HIS A 157 -5.20 8.44 -1.98
CA HIS A 157 -5.18 9.08 -3.29
C HIS A 157 -6.61 9.32 -3.82
N ALA A 158 -7.51 8.33 -3.69
CA ALA A 158 -8.90 8.48 -4.09
C ALA A 158 -9.63 9.57 -3.28
N PHE A 159 -9.35 9.64 -1.97
CA PHE A 159 -9.91 10.65 -1.08
C PHE A 159 -9.44 12.05 -1.46
N ALA A 160 -8.13 12.24 -1.68
CA ALA A 160 -7.57 13.51 -2.12
C ALA A 160 -8.15 13.98 -3.47
N ALA A 161 -8.31 13.06 -4.43
CA ALA A 161 -8.92 13.37 -5.72
C ALA A 161 -10.38 13.83 -5.57
N ARG A 162 -11.16 13.17 -4.71
CA ARG A 162 -12.55 13.52 -4.44
C ARG A 162 -12.71 14.88 -3.76
N GLU A 163 -11.85 15.20 -2.79
CA GLU A 163 -11.85 16.51 -2.13
C GLU A 163 -11.53 17.61 -3.15
N HIS A 164 -10.50 17.41 -3.98
CA HIS A 164 -10.14 18.36 -5.03
C HIS A 164 -11.28 18.57 -6.06
N ASP A 165 -11.96 17.50 -6.49
CA ASP A 165 -13.11 17.62 -7.39
C ASP A 165 -14.27 18.37 -6.72
N ARG A 166 -14.48 18.16 -5.42
CA ARG A 166 -15.49 18.88 -4.64
C ARG A 166 -15.16 20.36 -4.46
N GLU A 167 -13.91 20.70 -4.20
CA GLU A 167 -13.43 22.08 -4.14
C GLU A 167 -13.67 22.79 -5.48
N ARG A 168 -13.32 22.15 -6.60
CA ARG A 168 -13.58 22.69 -7.95
C ARG A 168 -15.06 22.91 -8.24
N GLU A 169 -15.92 22.02 -7.79
CA GLU A 169 -17.37 22.17 -7.94
C GLU A 169 -17.89 23.36 -7.13
N LEU A 170 -17.41 23.53 -5.89
CA LEU A 170 -17.76 24.67 -5.05
C LEU A 170 -17.27 26.00 -5.64
N ASP A 171 -16.05 26.04 -6.18
CA ASP A 171 -15.48 27.20 -6.85
C ASP A 171 -16.26 27.57 -8.13
N ALA A 172 -16.71 26.58 -8.88
CA ALA A 172 -17.54 26.79 -10.08
C ALA A 172 -18.93 27.38 -9.74
N LEU A 173 -19.42 27.11 -8.53
CA LEU A 173 -20.68 27.63 -8.01
C LEU A 173 -20.51 28.98 -7.27
N ALA A 174 -19.28 29.39 -6.98
CA ALA A 174 -19.00 30.67 -6.32
C ALA A 174 -19.30 31.85 -7.26
N PRO A 175 -20.02 32.89 -6.79
CA PRO A 175 -20.30 34.07 -7.60
C PRO A 175 -19.00 34.72 -8.09
N ALA A 176 -18.99 35.22 -9.32
CA ALA A 176 -17.82 35.76 -10.03
C ALA A 176 -17.25 37.08 -9.47
N GLY A 177 -17.31 37.29 -8.15
CA GLY A 177 -16.92 38.53 -7.48
C GLY A 177 -15.87 38.39 -6.37
N GLU A 178 -15.36 37.19 -6.07
CA GLU A 178 -14.30 37.02 -5.07
C GLU A 178 -12.92 37.29 -5.66
N ASP A 179 -12.16 38.12 -4.93
CA ASP A 179 -10.81 38.55 -5.27
C ASP A 179 -9.90 37.33 -5.55
N PRO A 180 -9.21 37.26 -6.70
CA PRO A 180 -8.27 36.18 -7.01
C PRO A 180 -7.26 35.89 -5.89
N LEU A 181 -6.87 36.92 -5.12
CA LEU A 181 -6.00 36.76 -3.95
C LEU A 181 -6.71 36.02 -2.80
N GLU A 182 -8.00 36.31 -2.57
CA GLU A 182 -8.80 35.66 -1.54
C GLU A 182 -9.06 34.19 -1.88
N ARG A 183 -9.29 33.85 -3.15
CA ARG A 183 -9.36 32.46 -3.63
C ARG A 183 -8.06 31.70 -3.43
N LEU A 184 -6.93 32.30 -3.78
CA LEU A 184 -5.61 31.69 -3.57
C LEU A 184 -5.30 31.47 -2.08
N LEU A 185 -5.78 32.35 -1.19
CA LEU A 185 -5.64 32.21 0.27
C LEU A 185 -6.59 31.15 0.88
N GLN A 186 -7.67 30.80 0.18
CA GLN A 186 -8.59 29.73 0.59
C GLN A 186 -8.08 28.34 0.20
N ASP A 187 -7.21 28.26 -0.81
CA ASP A 187 -6.60 27.04 -1.31
C ASP A 187 -5.86 26.28 -0.19
N HIS A 188 -6.21 25.01 0.03
CA HIS A 188 -5.78 24.23 1.19
C HIS A 188 -4.25 24.05 1.24
N GLY A 189 -3.60 24.05 0.07
CA GLY A 189 -2.15 24.05 -0.05
C GLY A 189 -1.49 25.30 0.54
N VAL A 190 -2.07 26.48 0.30
CA VAL A 190 -1.54 27.77 0.77
C VAL A 190 -1.74 27.92 2.28
N ARG A 191 -2.92 27.56 2.80
CA ARG A 191 -3.17 27.53 4.26
C ARG A 191 -2.24 26.56 4.98
N GLY A 192 -2.03 25.38 4.42
CA GLY A 192 -1.13 24.37 4.98
C GLY A 192 0.34 24.79 4.98
N ILE A 193 0.78 25.56 3.98
CA ILE A 193 2.12 26.14 3.95
C ILE A 193 2.23 27.29 4.96
N ALA A 194 1.25 28.21 5.00
CA ALA A 194 1.23 29.33 5.93
C ALA A 194 1.22 28.87 7.40
N TRP A 195 0.41 27.86 7.75
CA TRP A 195 0.35 27.30 9.09
C TRP A 195 1.65 26.62 9.53
N ARG A 196 2.34 25.92 8.61
CA ARG A 196 3.65 25.31 8.90
C ARG A 196 4.76 26.36 8.99
N ALA A 197 4.74 27.38 8.14
CA ALA A 197 5.68 28.49 8.20
C ALA A 197 5.55 29.30 9.50
N ALA A 198 4.32 29.49 10.00
CA ALA A 198 4.06 30.18 11.27
C ALA A 198 4.66 29.46 12.49
N GLN A 199 4.78 28.12 12.42
CA GLN A 199 5.38 27.30 13.48
C GLN A 199 6.92 27.26 13.45
N LEU A 200 7.56 27.90 12.46
CA LEU A 200 9.01 27.95 12.42
C LEU A 200 9.59 28.78 13.58
N PRO A 201 10.70 28.33 14.19
CA PRO A 201 11.10 28.83 15.51
C PRO A 201 11.64 30.25 15.54
N THR A 202 12.09 30.77 14.39
CA THR A 202 12.72 32.10 14.28
C THR A 202 12.36 32.77 12.97
N ASP A 203 12.40 34.11 12.96
CA ASP A 203 12.14 34.92 11.77
C ASP A 203 13.07 34.55 10.61
N LYS A 204 14.34 34.23 10.89
CA LYS A 204 15.31 33.77 9.89
C LYS A 204 14.88 32.51 9.14
N HIS A 205 14.12 31.60 9.77
CA HIS A 205 13.61 30.41 9.09
C HIS A 205 12.38 30.73 8.23
N ARG A 206 11.56 31.70 8.66
CA ARG A 206 10.44 32.21 7.85
C ARG A 206 10.94 32.95 6.62
N ASP A 207 12.01 33.75 6.76
CA ASP A 207 12.66 34.47 5.66
C ASP A 207 13.19 33.51 4.58
N LYS A 208 13.67 32.32 4.99
CA LYS A 208 14.13 31.28 4.05
C LYS A 208 12.99 30.66 3.23
N VAL A 209 11.80 30.53 3.81
CA VAL A 209 10.61 30.09 3.06
C VAL A 209 10.23 31.14 2.02
N THR A 210 10.29 32.42 2.37
CA THR A 210 10.07 33.54 1.43
C THR A 210 11.08 33.53 0.29
N GLU A 211 12.38 33.35 0.58
CA GLU A 211 13.44 33.28 -0.43
C GLU A 211 13.24 32.10 -1.41
N TRP A 212 12.77 30.95 -0.91
CA TRP A 212 12.46 29.79 -1.76
C TRP A 212 11.21 29.99 -2.60
N LEU A 213 10.19 30.68 -2.07
CA LEU A 213 9.01 31.09 -2.84
C LEU A 213 9.39 32.04 -3.97
N ASP A 214 10.23 33.04 -3.70
CA ASP A 214 10.74 33.98 -4.71
C ASP A 214 11.54 33.24 -5.80
N MET A 215 12.39 32.29 -5.41
CA MET A 215 13.14 31.46 -6.36
C MET A 215 12.22 30.60 -7.25
N LEU A 216 11.15 30.03 -6.67
CA LEU A 216 10.17 29.26 -7.43
C LEU A 216 9.38 30.15 -8.40
N LEU A 217 8.93 31.31 -7.96
CA LEU A 217 8.22 32.28 -8.81
C LEU A 217 9.10 32.77 -9.96
N GLU A 218 10.38 33.00 -9.72
CA GLU A 218 11.34 33.41 -10.74
C GLU A 218 11.65 32.28 -11.73
N SER A 219 11.59 31.02 -11.30
CA SER A 219 11.77 29.87 -12.18
C SER A 219 10.56 29.61 -13.08
N VAL A 220 9.34 29.86 -12.60
CA VAL A 220 8.10 29.76 -13.39
C VAL A 220 8.06 30.85 -14.47
N LYS A 221 8.43 32.10 -14.15
CA LYS A 221 8.49 33.21 -15.12
C LYS A 221 9.47 32.97 -16.29
N ARG A 222 10.47 32.10 -16.12
CA ARG A 222 11.45 31.78 -17.16
C ARG A 222 10.98 30.67 -18.11
N VAL A 223 9.85 30.03 -17.83
CA VAL A 223 9.31 28.89 -18.60
C VAL A 223 8.22 29.32 -19.60
N ASP A 224 7.79 30.58 -19.58
CA ASP A 224 6.94 31.14 -20.64
C ASP A 224 7.80 31.61 -21.84
N PRO A 225 7.64 31.02 -23.05
CA PRO A 225 8.34 31.45 -24.26
C PRO A 225 7.81 32.76 -24.86
#